data_AF-A0A1I5UW07-F1
#
_entry.id   AF-A0A1I5UW07-F1
#
_cell.length_a   1.000
_cell.length_b   1.000
_cell.length_c   1.000
_cell.angle_alpha   90.00
_cell.angle_beta   90.00
_cell.angle_gamma   90.00
#
_symmetry.space_group_name_H-M   'P 1'
#
loop_
_entity.id
_entity.type
_entity.pdbx_description
1 polymer ?
#
loop_
_entity_poly.entity_id
_entity_poly.type
_entity_poly.pdbx_seq_one_letter_code
_entity_poly.pdbx_strand_id
1 'polypeptide(L)'
;MFKNLEDAILLILETQKRLENKLDAILQITWSRKDVARYLKKSTKTVDNYIKNGKLQEGKHFVKENGRLLFYPEAVIDFKKDLIKPKKINKVEKQLHPISKKILHKIN
;
A
#
# COMPACT_ATOMS: atom_id res chain seq x y z
N MET A 1 -16.03 -44.18 -6.95
CA MET A 1 -14.86 -43.92 -7.82
C MET A 1 -14.51 -42.43 -7.83
N PHE A 2 -14.34 -41.75 -6.68
CA PHE A 2 -13.78 -40.38 -6.60
C PHE A 2 -13.16 -40.05 -5.23
N LYS A 3 -12.95 -41.04 -4.35
CA LYS A 3 -12.51 -40.83 -2.96
C LYS A 3 -11.23 -39.97 -2.87
N ASN A 4 -10.27 -40.24 -3.76
CA ASN A 4 -9.01 -39.48 -3.82
C ASN A 4 -9.20 -38.00 -4.23
N LEU A 5 -10.24 -37.68 -5.02
CA LEU A 5 -10.55 -36.31 -5.42
C LEU A 5 -11.32 -35.59 -4.31
N GLU A 6 -12.28 -36.25 -3.68
CA GLU A 6 -13.03 -35.72 -2.53
C GLU A 6 -12.09 -35.44 -1.35
N ASP A 7 -11.19 -36.38 -1.03
CA ASP A 7 -10.19 -36.22 0.02
C ASP A 7 -9.24 -35.03 -0.29
N ALA A 8 -8.87 -34.84 -1.56
CA ALA A 8 -8.03 -33.72 -1.97
C ALA A 8 -8.77 -32.37 -1.83
N ILE A 9 -10.06 -32.31 -2.19
CA ILE A 9 -10.88 -31.11 -2.02
C ILE A 9 -11.03 -30.76 -0.54
N LEU A 10 -11.32 -31.75 0.32
CA LEU A 10 -11.42 -31.55 1.77
C LEU A 10 -10.11 -31.00 2.35
N LEU A 11 -8.96 -31.55 1.93
CA LEU A 11 -7.65 -31.08 2.36
C LEU A 11 -7.36 -29.63 1.92
N ILE A 12 -7.75 -29.27 0.70
CA ILE A 12 -7.60 -27.90 0.19
C ILE A 12 -8.46 -26.93 1.03
N LEU A 13 -9.72 -27.27 1.28
CA LEU A 13 -10.64 -26.44 2.07
C LEU A 13 -10.14 -26.26 3.51
N GLU A 14 -9.68 -27.32 4.15
CA GLU A 14 -9.12 -27.26 5.50
C GLU A 14 -7.85 -26.40 5.55
N THR A 15 -7.00 -26.52 4.52
CA THR A 15 -5.79 -25.70 4.39
C THR A 15 -6.15 -24.23 4.19
N GLN A 16 -7.15 -23.90 3.37
CA GLN A 16 -7.63 -22.53 3.17
C GLN A 16 -8.15 -21.92 4.46
N LYS A 17 -9.04 -22.63 5.16
CA LYS A 17 -9.59 -22.18 6.46
C LYS A 17 -8.48 -21.93 7.49
N ARG A 18 -7.47 -22.82 7.55
CA ARG A 18 -6.32 -22.64 8.43
C ARG A 18 -5.49 -21.40 8.07
N LEU A 19 -5.35 -21.09 6.79
CA LEU A 19 -4.64 -19.90 6.33
C LEU A 19 -5.41 -18.62 6.65
N GLU A 20 -6.74 -18.62 6.48
CA GLU A 20 -7.62 -17.51 6.87
C GLU A 20 -7.53 -17.24 8.38
N ASN A 21 -7.64 -18.26 9.22
CA ASN A 21 -7.49 -18.10 10.67
C ASN A 21 -6.13 -17.51 11.07
N LYS A 22 -5.05 -17.91 10.39
CA LYS A 22 -3.71 -17.33 10.61
C LYS A 22 -3.64 -15.88 10.14
N LEU A 23 -4.30 -15.56 9.02
CA LEU A 23 -4.37 -14.20 8.51
C LEU A 23 -5.12 -13.31 9.50
N ASP A 24 -6.28 -13.73 10.00
CA ASP A 24 -7.06 -12.98 10.99
C ASP A 24 -6.23 -12.70 12.26
N ALA A 25 -5.51 -13.72 12.76
CA ALA A 25 -4.61 -13.55 13.90
C ALA A 25 -3.49 -12.53 13.61
N ILE A 26 -2.94 -12.52 12.39
CA ILE A 26 -1.93 -11.54 11.97
C ILE A 26 -2.54 -10.14 11.77
N LEU A 27 -3.79 -10.04 11.31
CA LEU A 27 -4.48 -8.78 11.11
C LEU A 27 -4.84 -8.10 12.44
N GLN A 28 -5.05 -8.87 13.50
CA GLN A 28 -5.14 -8.33 14.87
C GLN A 28 -3.79 -7.78 15.38
N ILE A 29 -2.67 -8.14 14.76
CA ILE A 29 -1.35 -7.59 15.11
C ILE A 29 -1.18 -6.25 14.42
N THR A 30 -1.08 -5.19 15.21
CA THR A 30 -0.69 -3.88 14.68
C THR A 30 0.78 -3.86 14.28
N TRP A 31 1.09 -3.28 13.12
CA TRP A 31 2.46 -3.09 12.65
C TRP A 31 3.07 -1.80 13.18
N SER A 32 4.38 -1.83 13.44
CA SER A 32 5.11 -0.60 13.72
C SER A 32 5.43 0.15 12.42
N ARG A 33 5.80 1.42 12.54
CA ARG A 33 6.33 2.22 11.42
C ARG A 33 7.51 1.54 10.70
N LYS A 34 8.36 0.80 11.42
CA LYS A 34 9.50 0.08 10.82
C LYS A 34 9.02 -1.09 9.96
N ASP A 35 8.00 -1.80 10.41
CA ASP A 35 7.42 -2.95 9.70
C ASP A 35 6.74 -2.48 8.41
N VAL A 36 5.97 -1.40 8.47
CA VAL A 36 5.37 -0.75 7.30
C VAL A 36 6.44 -0.33 6.29
N ALA A 37 7.51 0.33 6.74
CA ALA A 37 8.61 0.75 5.88
C ALA A 37 9.26 -0.45 5.17
N ARG A 38 9.52 -1.54 5.92
CA ARG A 38 10.08 -2.79 5.39
C ARG A 38 9.14 -3.42 4.36
N TYR A 39 7.85 -3.53 4.67
CA TYR A 39 6.85 -4.14 3.79
C TYR A 39 6.66 -3.36 2.47
N LEU A 40 6.64 -2.03 2.56
CA LEU A 40 6.53 -1.14 1.39
C LEU A 40 7.84 -1.01 0.61
N LYS A 41 8.96 -1.56 1.11
CA LYS A 41 10.32 -1.36 0.58
C LYS A 41 10.65 0.14 0.44
N LYS A 42 10.34 0.93 1.47
CA LYS A 42 10.58 2.39 1.55
C LYS A 42 11.33 2.76 2.82
N SER A 43 11.89 3.96 2.86
CA SER A 43 12.45 4.50 4.11
C SER A 43 11.33 4.86 5.09
N THR A 44 11.62 4.80 6.38
CA THR A 44 10.68 5.26 7.42
C THR A 44 10.30 6.73 7.24
N LYS A 45 11.24 7.57 6.78
CA LYS A 45 10.97 8.97 6.40
C LYS A 45 9.92 9.08 5.29
N THR A 46 9.89 8.14 4.35
CA THR A 46 8.87 8.11 3.29
C THR A 46 7.50 7.76 3.87
N VAL A 47 7.44 6.83 4.83
CA VAL A 47 6.20 6.52 5.56
C VAL A 47 5.71 7.76 6.31
N ASP A 48 6.61 8.47 7.00
CA ASP A 48 6.28 9.72 7.70
C ASP A 48 5.75 10.78 6.71
N ASN A 49 6.32 10.87 5.50
CA ASN A 49 5.81 11.74 4.45
C ASN A 49 4.43 11.31 3.93
N TYR A 50 4.13 10.01 3.85
CA TYR A 50 2.81 9.54 3.47
C TYR A 50 1.75 9.92 4.51
N ILE A 51 2.11 9.91 5.80
CA ILE A 51 1.23 10.38 6.87
C ILE A 51 1.04 11.90 6.74
N LYS A 52 2.13 12.67 6.62
CA LYS A 52 2.09 14.13 6.48
C LYS A 52 1.29 14.60 5.27
N ASN A 53 1.38 13.88 4.15
CA ASN A 53 0.68 14.21 2.91
C ASN A 53 -0.74 13.60 2.84
N GLY A 54 -1.26 13.04 3.94
CA GLY A 54 -2.61 12.51 4.03
C GLY A 54 -2.87 11.22 3.24
N LYS A 55 -1.82 10.55 2.76
CA LYS A 55 -1.93 9.27 2.03
C LYS A 55 -2.18 8.09 2.97
N LEU A 56 -1.48 8.09 4.11
CA LEU A 56 -1.79 7.23 5.24
C LEU A 56 -2.55 8.10 6.26
N GLN A 57 -3.73 7.65 6.65
CA GLN A 57 -4.68 8.44 7.45
C GLN A 57 -4.96 7.73 8.77
N GLU A 58 -5.01 8.51 9.85
CA GLU A 58 -5.41 8.03 11.17
C GLU A 58 -6.87 7.54 11.16
N GLY A 59 -7.16 6.47 11.91
CA GLY A 59 -8.45 5.79 11.93
C GLY A 59 -8.71 4.87 10.72
N LYS A 60 -7.94 5.01 9.63
CA LYS A 60 -8.04 4.15 8.44
C LYS A 60 -6.85 3.22 8.25
N HIS A 61 -5.65 3.76 8.32
CA HIS A 61 -4.41 3.00 8.06
C HIS A 61 -3.60 2.77 9.33
N PHE A 62 -3.78 3.63 10.32
CA PHE A 62 -3.13 3.53 11.62
C PHE A 62 -3.97 4.21 12.69
N VAL A 63 -3.65 3.93 13.94
CA VAL A 63 -4.09 4.71 15.11
C VAL A 63 -2.88 5.11 15.93
N LYS A 64 -3.03 6.20 16.69
CA LYS A 64 -2.04 6.63 17.65
C LYS A 64 -2.45 6.20 19.05
N GLU A 65 -1.69 5.28 19.63
CA GLU A 65 -1.93 4.78 20.98
C GLU A 65 -0.65 4.95 21.81
N ASN A 66 -0.76 5.57 22.99
CA ASN A 66 0.36 5.81 23.91
C ASN A 66 1.59 6.47 23.24
N GLY A 67 1.33 7.42 22.33
CA GLY A 67 2.36 8.14 21.58
C GLY A 67 3.03 7.33 20.46
N ARG A 68 2.61 6.08 20.23
CA ARG A 68 3.11 5.21 19.16
C ARG A 68 2.10 5.10 18.02
N LEU A 69 2.62 4.97 16.80
CA LEU A 69 1.81 4.71 15.62
C LEU A 69 1.68 3.21 15.41
N LEU A 70 0.44 2.73 15.47
CA LEU A 70 0.07 1.33 15.28
C LEU A 70 -0.71 1.22 13.97
N PHE A 71 -0.12 0.51 13.00
CA PHE A 71 -0.67 0.40 11.66
C PHE A 71 -1.50 -0.87 11.52
N TYR A 72 -2.62 -0.78 10.79
CA TYR A 72 -3.41 -1.94 10.41
C TYR A 72 -2.76 -2.62 9.21
N PRO A 73 -2.29 -3.88 9.32
CA PRO A 73 -1.58 -4.56 8.24
C PRO A 73 -2.40 -4.62 6.94
N GLU A 74 -3.69 -4.92 7.04
CA GLU A 74 -4.61 -5.01 5.91
C GLU A 74 -4.67 -3.70 5.12
N ALA A 75 -4.88 -2.58 5.82
CA ALA A 75 -4.93 -1.26 5.20
C ALA A 75 -3.60 -0.89 4.52
N VAL A 76 -2.46 -1.32 5.08
CA VAL A 76 -1.14 -1.11 4.48
C VAL A 76 -0.92 -1.98 3.24
N ILE A 77 -1.42 -3.22 3.24
CA ILE A 77 -1.40 -4.12 2.09
C ILE A 77 -2.19 -3.52 0.94
N ASP A 78 -3.40 -3.02 1.20
CA ASP A 78 -4.23 -2.40 0.18
C ASP A 78 -3.64 -1.09 -0.33
N PHE A 79 -3.11 -0.25 0.56
CA PHE A 79 -2.36 0.94 0.17
C PHE A 79 -1.20 0.61 -0.79
N LYS A 80 -0.47 -0.48 -0.56
CA LYS A 80 0.60 -0.91 -1.45
C LYS A 80 0.11 -1.27 -2.84
N LYS A 81 -1.05 -1.93 -2.97
CA LYS A 81 -1.67 -2.24 -4.26
C LYS A 81 -1.98 -0.95 -5.03
N ASP A 82 -2.47 0.07 -4.33
CA ASP A 82 -2.78 1.38 -4.93
C ASP A 82 -1.54 2.18 -5.34
N LEU A 83 -0.40 2.01 -4.66
CA LEU A 83 0.88 2.62 -5.06
C LEU A 83 1.41 2.08 -6.40
N ILE A 84 1.09 0.83 -6.74
CA ILE A 84 1.58 0.16 -7.95
C ILE A 84 0.70 0.49 -9.16
N LYS A 85 -0.56 0.89 -8.94
CA LYS A 85 -1.45 1.30 -10.03
C LYS A 85 -0.83 2.48 -10.80
N PRO A 86 -0.75 2.42 -12.14
CA PRO A 86 -0.25 3.53 -12.93
C PRO A 86 -1.12 4.76 -12.63
N LYS A 87 -0.49 5.86 -12.19
CA LYS A 87 -1.20 7.13 -12.03
C LYS A 87 -1.84 7.47 -13.37
N LYS A 88 -3.15 7.71 -13.39
CA LYS A 88 -3.79 8.42 -14.51
C LYS A 88 -3.09 9.77 -14.64
N ILE A 89 -2.25 9.92 -15.67
CA ILE A 89 -1.56 11.16 -15.94
C ILE A 89 -2.61 12.09 -16.52
N ASN A 90 -3.21 12.94 -15.69
CA ASN A 90 -3.93 14.10 -16.20
C ASN A 90 -2.87 14.94 -16.92
N LYS A 91 -2.93 15.04 -18.25
CA LYS A 91 -2.09 15.97 -19.03
C LYS A 91 -2.42 17.37 -18.54
N VAL A 92 -1.64 17.89 -17.59
CA VAL A 92 -1.62 19.32 -17.31
C VAL A 92 -0.90 19.95 -18.49
N GLU A 93 -1.55 20.90 -19.16
CA GLU A 93 -0.91 21.70 -20.21
C GLU A 93 0.37 22.33 -19.63
N LYS A 94 1.53 21.89 -20.13
CA LYS A 94 2.81 22.43 -19.69
C LYS A 94 2.91 23.86 -20.17
N GLN A 95 2.75 24.83 -19.27
CA GLN A 95 3.12 26.21 -19.56
C GLN A 95 4.64 26.26 -19.72
N LEU A 96 5.11 26.63 -20.92
CA LEU A 96 6.53 26.81 -21.22
C LEU A 96 7.11 27.92 -20.33
N HIS A 97 8.23 27.63 -19.68
CA HIS A 97 8.95 28.65 -18.91
C HIS A 97 9.33 29.84 -19.82
N PRO A 98 9.30 31.10 -19.35
CA PRO A 98 9.52 32.29 -20.18
C PRO A 98 10.82 32.25 -21.01
N ILE A 99 11.87 31.64 -20.46
CA ILE A 99 13.17 31.47 -21.12
C ILE A 99 13.04 30.53 -22.33
N SER A 100 12.35 29.40 -22.18
CA SER A 100 12.11 28.45 -23.27
C SER A 100 11.27 29.09 -24.39
N LYS A 101 10.32 29.97 -24.03
CA LYS A 101 9.53 30.75 -25.00
C LYS A 101 10.41 31.73 -25.80
N LYS A 102 11.36 32.41 -25.15
CA LYS A 102 12.29 33.34 -25.81
C LYS A 102 13.23 32.65 -26.80
N ILE A 103 13.73 31.46 -26.46
CA ILE A 103 14.64 30.71 -27.34
C ILE A 103 13.91 30.28 -28.62
N LEU A 104 12.67 29.80 -28.51
CA LEU A 104 11.85 29.38 -29.65
C LEU A 104 11.54 30.53 -30.64
N HIS A 105 11.34 31.75 -30.15
CA HIS A 105 11.07 32.92 -31.01
C HIS A 105 12.33 33.50 -31.66
N LYS A 106 13.53 33.02 -31.31
CA LYS A 106 14.79 33.51 -31.85
C LYS A 106 15.34 32.64 -32.99
N ILE A 107 14.71 31.49 -33.23
CA ILE A 107 15.12 30.49 -34.24
C ILE A 107 14.20 30.56 -35.49
N ASN A 108 13.09 31.32 -35.42
CA ASN A 108 12.27 31.72 -36.56
C ASN A 108 12.57 33.17 -36.95
#